data_AF-A0A3B8XSL6-F1
#
_entry.id   AF-A0A3B8XSL6-F1
#
_cell.length_a   1.000
_cell.length_b   1.000
_cell.length_c   1.000
_cell.angle_alpha   90.00
_cell.angle_beta   90.00
_cell.angle_gamma   90.00
#
_symmetry.space_group_name_H-M   'P 1'
#
loop_
_entity.id
_entity.type
_entity.pdbx_description
1 polymer ?
#
loop_
_entity_poly.entity_id
_entity_poly.type
_entity_poly.pdbx_seq_one_letter_code
_entity_poly.pdbx_strand_id
1 'polypeptide(L)'
;MTAHEQTRDVPYTADDMFSLVAAIDRYPDFLPWCSGARIRRREREGDKEILLADLIVSYKVFREQFTSRVTLNPGERLIDVGYVQGPFSYLHNKWQFEALPAGGSRIHFFIDFEFRSNTLQKMMNAMFAKAFAKMMQAFVDRADELYGRSRGATSFEPGNPVTTAE
;
A
#
# COMPACT_ATOMS: atom_id res chain seq x y z
N MET A 1 -1.84 -10.30 -19.55
CA MET A 1 -0.98 -9.81 -18.46
C MET A 1 -0.73 -8.31 -18.61
N THR A 2 -0.81 -7.55 -17.52
CA THR A 2 -0.62 -6.10 -17.51
C THR A 2 0.09 -5.73 -16.21
N ALA A 3 1.40 -5.43 -16.33
CA ALA A 3 2.25 -5.07 -15.21
C ALA A 3 2.37 -3.54 -15.10
N HIS A 4 2.34 -3.06 -13.86
CA HIS A 4 2.54 -1.67 -13.51
C HIS A 4 3.48 -1.57 -12.31
N GLU A 5 4.41 -0.63 -12.41
CA GLU A 5 5.31 -0.27 -11.33
C GLU A 5 5.22 1.23 -11.06
N GLN A 6 5.33 1.60 -9.78
CA GLN A 6 5.45 2.99 -9.38
C GLN A 6 6.29 3.10 -8.12
N THR A 7 7.07 4.17 -8.08
CA THR A 7 7.81 4.59 -6.90
C THR A 7 7.25 5.90 -6.38
N ARG A 8 7.12 6.05 -5.06
CA ARG A 8 6.71 7.31 -4.43
C ARG A 8 7.48 7.56 -3.14
N ASP A 9 8.04 8.75 -3.01
CA ASP A 9 8.70 9.21 -1.79
C ASP A 9 7.66 9.85 -0.86
N VAL A 10 7.72 9.51 0.42
CA VAL A 10 6.81 9.99 1.45
C VAL A 10 7.58 10.40 2.71
N PRO A 11 7.04 11.35 3.49
CA PRO A 11 7.73 11.82 4.68
C PRO A 11 7.70 10.82 5.86
N TYR A 12 6.97 9.70 5.80
CA TYR A 12 6.87 8.75 6.92
C TYR A 12 7.94 7.67 6.87
N THR A 13 8.22 7.05 8.01
CA THR A 13 9.25 6.00 8.08
C THR A 13 8.83 4.78 7.27
N ALA A 14 9.80 3.97 6.85
CA ALA A 14 9.52 2.77 6.08
C ALA A 14 8.68 1.76 6.90
N ASP A 15 8.89 1.71 8.22
CA ASP A 15 8.14 0.85 9.15
C ASP A 15 6.70 1.33 9.37
N ASP A 16 6.47 2.66 9.42
CA ASP A 16 5.12 3.24 9.48
C ASP A 16 4.30 2.88 8.25
N MET A 17 4.90 3.02 7.06
CA MET A 17 4.25 2.70 5.79
C MET A 17 4.06 1.20 5.61
N PHE A 18 5.03 0.39 6.00
CA PHE A 18 4.89 -1.07 6.03
C PHE A 18 3.71 -1.49 6.91
N SER A 19 3.64 -0.97 8.14
CA SER A 19 2.57 -1.31 9.09
C SER A 19 1.19 -0.86 8.59
N LEU A 20 1.12 0.31 7.95
CA LEU A 20 -0.09 0.82 7.34
C LEU A 20 -0.62 -0.09 6.22
N VAL A 21 0.26 -0.53 5.32
CA VAL A 21 -0.11 -1.42 4.20
C VAL A 21 -0.32 -2.87 4.69
N ALA A 22 0.36 -3.31 5.75
CA ALA A 22 0.13 -4.61 6.36
C ALA A 22 -1.26 -4.72 7.04
N ALA A 23 -1.85 -3.59 7.46
CA ALA A 23 -3.16 -3.52 8.12
C ALA A 23 -4.33 -3.65 7.13
N ILE A 24 -4.39 -4.76 6.41
CA ILE A 24 -5.35 -5.03 5.32
C ILE A 24 -6.81 -4.92 5.79
N ASP A 25 -7.10 -5.33 7.02
CA ASP A 25 -8.43 -5.25 7.63
C ASP A 25 -8.94 -3.81 7.80
N ARG A 26 -8.05 -2.82 7.75
CA ARG A 26 -8.37 -1.38 7.85
C ARG A 26 -8.62 -0.71 6.51
N TYR A 27 -8.37 -1.40 5.39
CA TYR A 27 -8.53 -0.83 4.05
C TYR A 27 -9.92 -0.24 3.77
N PRO A 28 -11.04 -0.82 4.23
CA PRO A 28 -12.37 -0.25 4.01
C PRO A 28 -12.57 1.13 4.66
N ASP A 29 -11.76 1.50 5.64
CA ASP A 29 -11.91 2.77 6.35
C ASP A 29 -11.46 3.97 5.51
N PHE A 30 -10.53 3.76 4.56
CA PHE A 30 -9.89 4.86 3.84
C PHE A 30 -9.73 4.62 2.33
N LEU A 31 -9.78 3.37 1.84
CA LEU A 31 -9.73 3.10 0.41
C LEU A 31 -11.12 3.25 -0.22
N PRO A 32 -11.31 4.18 -1.17
CA PRO A 32 -12.65 4.57 -1.64
C PRO A 32 -13.40 3.50 -2.45
N TRP A 33 -12.71 2.45 -2.90
CA TRP A 33 -13.32 1.28 -3.56
C TRP A 33 -13.27 0.01 -2.72
N CYS A 34 -12.60 0.01 -1.56
CA CYS A 34 -12.61 -1.17 -0.71
C CYS A 34 -13.88 -1.14 0.13
N SER A 35 -14.85 -2.00 -0.16
CA SER A 35 -16.09 -2.09 0.62
C SER A 35 -16.03 -3.14 1.72
N GLY A 36 -14.97 -3.94 1.77
CA GLY A 36 -14.74 -4.91 2.82
C GLY A 36 -13.36 -5.56 2.71
N ALA A 37 -12.79 -5.87 3.87
CA ALA A 37 -11.57 -6.63 4.00
C ALA A 37 -11.71 -7.60 5.16
N ARG A 38 -11.32 -8.85 4.97
CA ARG A 38 -11.42 -9.89 6.02
C ARG A 38 -10.20 -10.78 5.98
N ILE A 39 -9.49 -10.85 7.10
CA ILE A 39 -8.42 -11.82 7.29
C ILE A 39 -9.06 -13.14 7.72
N ARG A 40 -8.92 -14.18 6.89
CA ARG A 40 -9.45 -15.53 7.12
C ARG A 40 -8.54 -16.35 8.01
N ARG A 41 -7.23 -16.23 7.81
CA ARG A 41 -6.21 -16.99 8.51
C ARG A 41 -4.95 -16.15 8.67
N ARG A 42 -4.27 -16.36 9.79
CA ARG A 42 -2.93 -15.82 10.07
C ARG A 42 -2.03 -16.98 10.47
N GLU A 43 -0.86 -17.05 9.87
CA GLU A 43 0.17 -18.04 10.13
C GLU A 43 1.51 -17.34 10.28
N ARG A 44 2.42 -17.91 11.05
CA ARG A 44 3.80 -17.41 11.16
C ARG A 44 4.75 -18.47 10.61
N GLU A 45 5.70 -18.03 9.80
CA GLU A 45 6.74 -18.86 9.21
C GLU A 45 8.10 -18.16 9.42
N GLY A 46 8.81 -18.57 10.47
CA GLY A 46 9.98 -17.82 10.95
C GLY A 46 9.61 -16.39 11.34
N ASP A 47 10.32 -15.43 10.78
CA ASP A 47 10.07 -13.99 10.99
C ASP A 47 9.00 -13.40 10.06
N LYS A 48 8.35 -14.22 9.23
CA LYS A 48 7.31 -13.79 8.28
C LYS A 48 5.92 -14.12 8.80
N GLU A 49 4.95 -13.28 8.48
CA GLU A 49 3.53 -13.54 8.70
C GLU A 49 2.84 -13.81 7.36
N ILE A 50 2.06 -14.89 7.29
CA ILE A 50 1.30 -15.28 6.11
C ILE A 50 -0.18 -15.12 6.43
N LEU A 51 -0.85 -14.29 5.65
CA LEU A 51 -2.28 -14.01 5.77
C LEU A 51 -3.01 -14.59 4.58
N LEU A 52 -4.15 -15.21 4.83
CA LEU A 52 -5.17 -15.44 3.81
C LEU A 52 -6.24 -14.39 3.99
N ALA A 53 -6.39 -13.47 3.03
CA ALA A 53 -7.27 -12.32 3.16
C ALA A 53 -8.24 -12.22 1.97
N ASP A 54 -9.49 -11.90 2.26
CA ASP A 54 -10.50 -11.53 1.28
C ASP A 54 -10.59 -10.01 1.19
N LEU A 55 -10.54 -9.48 -0.03
CA LEU A 55 -10.86 -8.08 -0.31
C LEU A 55 -12.11 -8.01 -1.19
N ILE A 56 -13.01 -7.10 -0.85
CA ILE A 56 -14.19 -6.76 -1.64
C ILE A 56 -13.96 -5.39 -2.24
N VAL A 57 -13.88 -5.33 -3.57
CA VAL A 57 -13.72 -4.09 -4.32
C VAL A 57 -15.05 -3.72 -4.95
N SER A 58 -15.47 -2.47 -4.78
CA SER A 58 -16.71 -1.92 -5.29
C SER A 58 -16.45 -0.62 -6.03
N TYR A 59 -16.80 -0.58 -7.31
CA TYR A 59 -16.67 0.61 -8.14
C TYR A 59 -17.85 0.72 -9.10
N LYS A 60 -18.67 1.76 -8.90
CA LYS A 60 -19.94 1.94 -9.62
C LYS A 60 -20.84 0.69 -9.50
N VAL A 61 -21.12 0.01 -10.61
CA VAL A 61 -21.96 -1.20 -10.67
C VAL A 61 -21.18 -2.50 -10.44
N PHE A 62 -19.85 -2.41 -10.35
CA PHE A 62 -18.97 -3.56 -10.22
C PHE A 62 -18.71 -3.83 -8.74
N ARG A 63 -18.97 -5.06 -8.30
CA ARG A 63 -18.61 -5.56 -6.98
C ARG A 63 -18.01 -6.95 -7.13
N GLU A 64 -16.73 -7.06 -6.82
CA GLU A 64 -16.01 -8.33 -6.89
C GLU A 64 -15.31 -8.60 -5.57
N GLN A 65 -15.19 -9.89 -5.26
CA GLN A 65 -14.41 -10.38 -4.15
C GLN A 65 -13.28 -11.25 -4.68
N PHE A 66 -12.08 -11.04 -4.14
CA PHE A 66 -10.95 -11.93 -4.37
C PHE A 66 -10.25 -12.26 -3.06
N THR A 67 -9.69 -13.46 -3.02
CA THR A 67 -8.86 -13.94 -1.92
C THR A 67 -7.41 -13.92 -2.37
N SER A 68 -6.54 -13.38 -1.52
CA SER A 68 -5.11 -13.34 -1.72
C SER A 68 -4.37 -14.00 -0.56
N ARG A 69 -3.21 -14.59 -0.86
CA ARG A 69 -2.19 -14.97 0.11
C ARG A 69 -1.21 -13.82 0.23
N VAL A 70 -1.12 -13.22 1.40
CA VAL A 70 -0.23 -12.09 1.67
C VAL A 70 0.89 -12.58 2.57
N THR A 71 2.13 -12.38 2.14
CA THR A 71 3.33 -12.65 2.93
C THR A 71 3.92 -11.33 3.38
N LEU A 72 3.91 -11.10 4.68
CA LEU A 72 4.52 -9.95 5.33
C LEU A 72 5.92 -10.35 5.81
N ASN A 73 6.94 -9.64 5.34
CA ASN A 73 8.31 -9.78 5.81
C ASN A 73 8.76 -8.45 6.44
N PRO A 74 8.60 -8.28 7.77
CA PRO A 74 8.99 -7.06 8.46
C PRO A 74 10.51 -6.78 8.37
N GLY A 75 11.35 -7.82 8.42
CA GLY A 75 12.80 -7.67 8.36
C GLY A 75 13.30 -7.06 7.05
N GLU A 76 12.62 -7.36 5.95
CA GLU A 76 12.90 -6.75 4.64
C GLU A 76 11.98 -5.56 4.33
N ARG A 77 10.97 -5.26 5.17
CA ARG A 77 9.87 -4.33 4.85
C ARG A 77 9.26 -4.62 3.49
N LEU A 78 8.92 -5.88 3.29
CA LEU A 78 8.39 -6.41 2.04
C LEU A 78 7.02 -7.05 2.27
N ILE A 79 6.08 -6.73 1.38
CA ILE A 79 4.77 -7.36 1.32
C ILE A 79 4.62 -7.99 -0.06
N ASP A 80 4.43 -9.30 -0.11
CA ASP A 80 4.18 -10.05 -1.33
C ASP A 80 2.76 -10.62 -1.32
N VAL A 81 2.00 -10.37 -2.38
CA VAL A 81 0.58 -10.69 -2.48
C VAL A 81 0.35 -11.57 -3.69
N GLY A 82 0.06 -12.84 -3.45
CA GLY A 82 -0.32 -13.81 -4.47
C GLY A 82 -1.82 -14.02 -4.55
N TYR A 83 -2.33 -14.23 -5.76
CA TYR A 83 -3.72 -14.60 -6.00
C TYR A 83 -4.05 -16.02 -5.51
N VAL A 84 -5.25 -16.20 -4.95
CA VAL A 84 -5.78 -17.51 -4.56
C VAL A 84 -7.07 -17.83 -5.31
N GLN A 85 -8.08 -16.96 -5.25
CA GLN A 85 -9.37 -17.18 -5.91
C GLN A 85 -10.14 -15.87 -6.13
N GLY A 86 -11.08 -15.85 -7.09
CA GLY A 86 -11.83 -14.66 -7.49
C GLY A 86 -11.99 -14.52 -9.02
N PRO A 87 -12.27 -13.30 -9.52
CA PRO A 87 -12.51 -13.04 -10.95
C PRO A 87 -11.22 -12.95 -11.78
N PHE A 88 -10.07 -12.90 -11.11
CA PHE A 88 -8.77 -12.85 -11.75
C PHE A 88 -8.38 -14.24 -12.27
N SER A 89 -7.73 -14.27 -13.43
CA SER A 89 -6.90 -15.41 -13.84
C SER A 89 -5.59 -15.38 -13.07
N TYR A 90 -5.06 -14.18 -12.82
CA TYR A 90 -3.79 -13.94 -12.17
C TYR A 90 -3.79 -12.57 -11.48
N LEU A 91 -3.16 -12.49 -10.32
CA LEU A 91 -2.82 -11.25 -9.63
C LEU A 91 -1.59 -11.50 -8.78
N HIS A 92 -0.58 -10.65 -8.96
CA HIS A 92 0.59 -10.57 -8.11
C HIS A 92 0.83 -9.10 -7.78
N ASN A 93 1.03 -8.80 -6.51
CA ASN A 93 1.34 -7.46 -6.05
C ASN A 93 2.49 -7.50 -5.05
N LYS A 94 3.40 -6.54 -5.16
CA LYS A 94 4.55 -6.40 -4.29
C LYS A 94 4.66 -4.97 -3.79
N TRP A 95 4.88 -4.82 -2.50
CA TRP A 95 5.23 -3.55 -1.87
C TRP A 95 6.58 -3.70 -1.18
N GLN A 96 7.47 -2.74 -1.40
CA GLN A 96 8.76 -2.67 -0.72
C GLN A 96 8.94 -1.26 -0.19
N PHE A 97 9.37 -1.15 1.07
CA PHE A 97 9.58 0.15 1.72
C PHE A 97 11.06 0.34 2.01
N GLU A 98 11.64 1.40 1.45
CA GLU A 98 13.04 1.76 1.57
C GLU A 98 13.17 3.03 2.39
N ALA A 99 14.01 3.02 3.44
CA ALA A 99 14.26 4.22 4.22
C ALA A 99 15.17 5.17 3.44
N LEU A 100 14.84 6.47 3.41
CA LEU A 100 15.63 7.47 2.71
C LEU A 100 16.66 8.13 3.66
N PRO A 101 17.89 8.43 3.19
CA PRO A 101 18.93 9.04 4.04
C PRO A 101 18.54 10.39 4.66
N ALA A 102 17.73 11.18 3.95
CA ALA A 102 17.25 12.49 4.41
C ALA A 102 16.02 12.40 5.34
N GLY A 103 15.63 11.18 5.74
CA GLY A 103 14.39 10.90 6.47
C GLY A 103 13.21 10.62 5.54
N GLY A 104 12.18 9.99 6.10
CA GLY A 104 11.06 9.46 5.31
C GLY A 104 11.40 8.12 4.64
N SER A 105 10.59 7.75 3.65
CA SER A 105 10.75 6.49 2.93
C SER A 105 10.29 6.58 1.48
N ARG A 106 10.79 5.64 0.68
CA ARG A 106 10.38 5.39 -0.68
C ARG A 106 9.57 4.11 -0.74
N ILE A 107 8.36 4.24 -1.27
CA ILE A 107 7.45 3.14 -1.52
C ILE A 107 7.69 2.64 -2.95
N HIS A 108 8.07 1.39 -3.09
CA HIS A 108 8.11 0.69 -4.37
C HIS A 108 6.89 -0.21 -4.47
N PHE A 109 6.02 0.09 -5.43
CA PHE A 109 4.81 -0.67 -5.70
C PHE A 109 4.92 -1.35 -7.05
N PHE A 110 4.59 -2.63 -7.09
CA PHE A 110 4.44 -3.41 -8.32
C PHE A 110 3.12 -4.17 -8.29
N ILE A 111 2.42 -4.22 -9.41
CA ILE A 111 1.27 -5.10 -9.60
C ILE A 111 1.23 -5.63 -11.03
N ASP A 112 0.95 -6.92 -11.16
CA ASP A 112 0.64 -7.55 -12.43
C ASP A 112 -0.64 -8.36 -12.26
N PHE A 113 -1.58 -8.19 -13.17
CA PHE A 113 -2.89 -8.83 -13.09
C PHE A 113 -3.45 -9.20 -14.45
N GLU A 114 -4.36 -10.17 -14.43
CA GLU A 114 -5.14 -10.61 -15.57
C GLU A 114 -6.52 -11.06 -15.11
N PHE A 115 -7.57 -10.54 -15.74
CA PHE A 115 -8.95 -10.97 -15.54
C PHE A 115 -9.31 -12.13 -16.45
N ARG A 116 -10.22 -13.00 -15.99
CA ARG A 116 -10.79 -14.07 -16.82
C ARG A 116 -11.63 -13.52 -17.98
N SER A 117 -12.22 -12.34 -17.81
CA SER A 117 -13.03 -11.67 -18.83
C SER A 117 -12.24 -10.58 -19.55
N ASN A 118 -12.13 -10.71 -20.87
CA ASN A 118 -11.45 -9.74 -21.73
C ASN A 118 -12.11 -8.34 -21.67
N THR A 119 -13.43 -8.28 -21.45
CA THR A 119 -14.16 -7.02 -21.27
C THR A 119 -13.78 -6.35 -19.96
N LEU A 120 -13.70 -7.11 -18.86
CA LEU A 120 -13.24 -6.61 -17.57
C LEU A 120 -11.79 -6.13 -17.64
N GLN A 121 -10.92 -6.87 -18.33
CA GLN A 121 -9.52 -6.48 -18.53
C GLN A 121 -9.41 -5.11 -19.21
N LYS A 122 -10.12 -4.91 -20.34
CA LYS A 122 -10.07 -3.64 -21.08
C LYS A 122 -10.58 -2.46 -20.26
N MET A 123 -11.69 -2.65 -19.54
CA MET A 123 -12.23 -1.63 -18.66
C MET A 123 -11.25 -1.28 -17.53
N MET A 124 -10.66 -2.30 -16.92
CA MET A 124 -9.71 -2.11 -15.82
C MET A 124 -8.45 -1.40 -16.27
N ASN A 125 -7.87 -1.81 -17.41
CA ASN A 125 -6.70 -1.14 -17.99
C ASN A 125 -6.97 0.35 -18.27
N ALA A 126 -8.17 0.70 -18.75
CA ALA A 126 -8.53 2.10 -19.03
C ALA A 126 -8.66 2.96 -17.76
N MET A 127 -9.06 2.38 -16.63
CA MET A 127 -9.24 3.10 -15.36
C MET A 127 -8.10 2.91 -14.35
N PHE A 128 -7.16 1.99 -14.63
CA PHE A 128 -6.12 1.57 -13.69
C PHE A 128 -5.31 2.75 -13.18
N ALA A 129 -4.77 3.59 -14.07
CA ALA A 129 -3.95 4.74 -13.69
C ALA A 129 -4.67 5.69 -12.70
N LYS A 130 -5.96 5.93 -12.91
CA LYS A 130 -6.77 6.80 -12.05
C LYS A 130 -7.10 6.15 -10.71
N ALA A 131 -7.46 4.86 -10.72
CA ALA A 131 -7.71 4.10 -9.50
C ALA A 131 -6.44 4.00 -8.64
N PHE A 132 -5.31 3.72 -9.30
CA PHE A 132 -4.03 3.57 -8.66
C PHE A 132 -3.51 4.88 -8.04
N ALA A 133 -3.59 6.00 -8.77
CA ALA A 133 -3.22 7.31 -8.22
C ALA A 133 -4.06 7.66 -6.97
N LYS A 134 -5.36 7.36 -7.00
CA LYS A 134 -6.22 7.52 -5.82
C LYS A 134 -5.82 6.58 -4.67
N MET A 135 -5.31 5.38 -4.97
CA MET A 135 -4.98 4.39 -3.95
C MET A 135 -3.77 4.86 -3.17
N MET A 136 -2.74 5.26 -3.93
CA MET A 136 -1.51 5.79 -3.37
C MET A 136 -1.79 7.05 -2.55
N GLN A 137 -2.64 7.96 -3.05
CA GLN A 137 -3.02 9.14 -2.29
C GLN A 137 -3.77 8.79 -0.99
N ALA A 138 -4.73 7.86 -1.03
CA ALA A 138 -5.46 7.44 0.18
C ALA A 138 -4.54 6.84 1.25
N PHE A 139 -3.49 6.11 0.88
CA PHE A 139 -2.47 5.64 1.83
C PHE A 139 -1.67 6.80 2.43
N VAL A 140 -1.30 7.80 1.64
CA VAL A 140 -0.60 8.99 2.14
C VAL A 140 -1.49 9.78 3.09
N ASP A 141 -2.74 10.04 2.71
CA ASP A 141 -3.71 10.77 3.54
C ASP A 141 -3.93 10.03 4.88
N ARG A 142 -4.01 8.70 4.84
CA ARG A 142 -4.13 7.90 6.05
C ARG A 142 -2.87 7.95 6.92
N ALA A 143 -1.69 8.00 6.32
CA ALA A 143 -0.44 8.18 7.04
C ALA A 143 -0.37 9.58 7.71
N ASP A 144 -0.86 10.62 7.05
CA ASP A 144 -1.01 11.96 7.65
C ASP A 144 -1.91 11.95 8.89
N GLU A 145 -3.05 11.27 8.82
CA GLU A 145 -3.97 11.15 9.95
C GLU A 145 -3.35 10.42 11.15
N LEU A 146 -2.59 9.34 10.90
CA LEU A 146 -2.03 8.48 11.94
C LEU A 146 -0.72 9.03 12.51
N TYR A 147 0.14 9.57 11.66
CA TYR A 147 1.53 9.89 12.00
C TYR A 147 1.85 11.39 11.87
N GLY A 148 1.02 12.17 11.17
CA GLY A 148 1.26 13.59 10.93
C GLY A 148 1.26 14.44 12.21
N ARG A 149 0.44 14.08 13.21
CA ARG A 149 0.44 14.78 14.52
C ARG A 149 1.70 14.52 15.34
N SER A 150 2.30 13.34 15.21
CA SER A 150 3.51 12.94 15.95
C SER A 150 4.77 13.67 15.47
N ARG A 151 4.77 14.17 14.23
CA ARG A 151 5.86 14.99 13.66
C ARG A 151 5.80 16.48 14.00
N GLY A 152 4.70 16.96 14.59
CA GLY A 152 4.53 18.38 14.95
C GLY A 152 5.31 18.86 16.18
N ALA A 153 6.07 17.99 16.86
CA ALA A 153 6.76 18.32 18.11
C ALA A 153 8.29 18.55 17.99
N THR A 154 8.88 18.40 16.81
CA THR A 154 10.27 18.84 16.58
C THR A 154 10.26 20.11 15.73
N SER A 155 10.05 21.25 16.39
CA SER A 155 10.40 22.55 15.83
C SER A 155 11.86 22.50 15.40
N PHE A 156 12.07 22.52 14.09
CA PHE A 156 13.35 22.86 13.50
C PHE A 156 13.58 24.34 13.84
N GLU A 157 14.35 24.64 14.88
CA GLU A 157 14.82 26.01 15.13
C GLU A 157 15.74 26.41 13.98
N PRO A 158 15.44 27.48 13.21
CA PRO A 158 16.41 28.04 12.30
C PRO A 158 17.56 28.62 13.13
N GLY A 159 18.73 28.00 13.01
CA GLY A 159 19.95 28.43 13.68
C GLY A 159 20.19 29.93 13.49
N ASN A 160 20.30 30.63 14.61
CA ASN A 160 20.63 32.05 14.66
C ASN A 160 22.00 32.29 13.99
N PRO A 161 22.16 33.29 13.12
CA PRO A 161 23.47 33.58 12.55
C PRO A 161 24.41 34.08 13.65
N VAL A 162 25.55 33.40 13.81
CA VAL A 162 26.67 33.90 14.61
C VAL A 162 27.25 35.10 13.87
N THR A 163 26.94 36.30 14.38
CA THR A 163 27.74 37.49 14.14
C THR A 163 29.07 37.32 14.86
N THR A 164 30.17 37.25 14.11
CA THR A 164 31.48 37.66 14.62
C THR A 164 31.99 38.77 13.73
N ALA A 165 31.99 39.97 14.30
CA ALA A 165 32.76 41.11 13.84
C ALA A 165 34.19 41.02 14.38
N GLU A 166 35.09 41.71 13.67
CA GLU A 166 36.48 42.05 13.97
C GLU A 166 37.58 41.05 13.57
#